data_AF-A0A9D4F2W4-F1
#
_entry.id   AF-A0A9D4F2W4-F1
#
_cell.length_a   1.000
_cell.length_b   1.000
_cell.length_c   1.000
_cell.angle_alpha   90.00
_cell.angle_beta   90.00
_cell.angle_gamma   90.00
#
_symmetry.space_group_name_H-M   'P 1'
#
loop_
_entity.id
_entity.type
_entity.pdbx_description
1 polymer ?
#
loop_
_entity_poly.entity_id
_entity_poly.type
_entity_poly.pdbx_seq_one_letter_code
_entity_poly.pdbx_strand_id
1 'polypeptide(L)' 'MQKCAICPYMMTAEYFTDPIRRKYSVRNNVDCKSSNVVYAVDCRRCRKYVYVGETGGTMY' A
#
# COMPACT_ATOMS: atom_id res chain seq x y z
N MET A 1 0.03 13.38 -19.75
CA MET A 1 0.49 12.76 -18.48
C MET A 1 -0.58 11.79 -18.02
N GLN A 2 -0.32 10.47 -18.04
CA GLN A 2 -1.23 9.49 -17.44
C GLN A 2 -1.25 9.70 -15.93
N LYS A 3 -2.42 10.05 -15.39
CA LYS A 3 -2.64 10.07 -13.95
C LYS A 3 -2.92 8.62 -13.54
N CYS A 4 -2.05 8.03 -12.75
CA CYS A 4 -2.27 6.68 -12.25
C CYS A 4 -3.50 6.64 -11.35
N ALA A 5 -4.41 5.71 -11.64
CA ALA A 5 -5.72 5.62 -10.97
C ALA A 5 -5.62 5.40 -9.45
N ILE A 6 -4.49 4.88 -8.97
CA ILE A 6 -4.25 4.52 -7.57
C ILE A 6 -3.65 5.68 -6.76
N CYS A 7 -2.98 6.63 -7.42
CA CYS A 7 -2.31 7.77 -6.76
C CYS A 7 -3.24 8.54 -5.78
N PRO A 8 -4.53 8.82 -6.09
CA PRO A 8 -5.44 9.49 -5.16
C PRO A 8 -5.81 8.69 -3.90
N TYR A 9 -5.61 7.37 -3.94
CA TYR A 9 -5.95 6.44 -2.85
C TYR A 9 -4.72 5.96 -2.08
N MET A 10 -3.51 6.36 -2.49
CA MET A 10 -2.29 6.04 -1.75
C MET A 10 -2.27 6.79 -0.43
N MET A 11 -2.01 6.06 0.65
CA MET A 11 -1.76 6.63 1.96
C MET A 11 -0.26 6.87 2.12
N THR A 12 0.13 8.11 2.35
CA THR A 12 1.51 8.45 2.72
C THR A 12 1.65 8.40 4.23
N ALA A 13 2.58 7.58 4.72
CA ALA A 13 2.90 7.52 6.14
C ALA A 13 4.37 7.16 6.33
N GLU A 14 5.02 7.71 7.35
CA GLU A 14 6.38 7.31 7.76
C GLU A 14 6.38 5.94 8.44
N TYR A 15 5.22 5.55 8.98
CA TYR A 15 5.02 4.27 9.64
C TYR A 15 3.57 3.80 9.53
N PHE A 16 3.37 2.49 9.53
CA PHE A 16 2.07 1.87 9.72
C PHE A 16 2.12 0.82 10.83
N THR A 17 0.97 0.45 11.36
CA THR A 17 0.85 -0.51 12.46
C THR A 17 -0.11 -1.62 12.04
N ASP A 18 0.35 -2.86 12.18
CA ASP A 18 -0.48 -4.02 11.87
C ASP A 18 -1.53 -4.30 12.97
N PRO A 19 -2.47 -5.25 12.77
CA PRO A 19 -3.47 -5.60 13.77
C PRO A 19 -2.90 -6.15 15.09
N ILE A 20 -1.68 -6.70 15.09
CA ILE A 20 -0.99 -7.19 16.30
C ILE A 20 -0.09 -6.12 16.94
N ARG A 21 -0.26 -4.86 16.55
CA ARG A 21 0.43 -3.67 17.07
C ARG A 21 1.94 -3.62 16.77
N ARG A 22 2.42 -4.31 15.73
CA ARG A 22 3.79 -4.12 15.25
C ARG A 22 3.86 -2.89 14.36
N LYS A 23 4.87 -2.05 14.62
CA LYS A 23 5.12 -0.82 13.88
C LYS A 23 6.17 -1.07 12.79
N TYR A 24 5.85 -0.68 11.57
CA TYR A 24 6.72 -0.80 10.41
C TYR A 24 7.07 0.60 9.91
N SER A 25 8.36 0.87 9.68
CA SER A 25 8.82 2.13 9.08
C SER A 25 8.79 2.00 7.56
N VAL A 26 8.17 2.99 6.91
CA VAL A 26 8.16 3.13 5.46
C VAL A 26 9.45 3.83 5.07
N ARG A 27 10.40 3.08 4.49
CA ARG A 27 11.75 3.58 4.18
C ARG A 27 11.85 4.28 2.83
N ASN A 28 10.93 4.01 1.91
CA ASN A 28 11.02 4.45 0.52
C ASN A 28 9.76 5.21 0.12
N ASN A 29 9.94 6.27 -0.68
CA ASN A 29 8.84 6.96 -1.33
C ASN A 29 8.31 6.08 -2.47
N VAL A 30 7.09 5.58 -2.30
CA VAL A 30 6.36 4.85 -3.34
C VAL A 30 5.57 5.85 -4.16
N ASP A 31 5.72 5.78 -5.46
CA ASP A 31 4.96 6.58 -6.42
C ASP A 31 4.43 5.71 -7.57
N CYS A 32 3.78 6.39 -8.49
CA CYS A 32 3.14 5.78 -9.64
C CYS A 32 4.13 5.31 -10.73
N LYS A 33 5.45 5.43 -10.50
CA LYS A 33 6.54 4.84 -11.29
C LYS A 33 7.26 3.70 -10.57
N SER A 34 6.94 3.48 -9.30
CA SER A 34 7.54 2.42 -8.48
C SER A 34 7.07 1.04 -8.95
N SER A 35 8.01 0.12 -9.14
CA SER A 35 7.75 -1.27 -9.50
C SER A 35 8.07 -2.20 -8.33
N ASN A 36 7.55 -3.43 -8.36
CA ASN A 36 7.78 -4.45 -7.33
C ASN A 36 7.41 -3.97 -5.90
N VAL A 37 6.28 -3.27 -5.80
CA VAL A 37 5.78 -2.72 -4.55
C VAL A 37 4.80 -3.71 -3.93
N VAL A 38 5.05 -4.12 -2.70
CA VAL A 38 4.05 -4.80 -1.87
C VAL A 38 3.14 -3.74 -1.25
N TYR A 39 1.83 -3.89 -1.43
CA TYR A 39 0.83 -2.95 -0.90
C TYR A 39 -0.25 -3.68 -0.13
N ALA A 40 -0.88 -2.96 0.81
CA ALA A 40 -2.05 -3.44 1.53
C ALA A 40 -3.20 -2.44 1.36
N VAL A 41 -4.41 -2.96 1.12
CA VAL A 41 -5.63 -2.13 1.08
C VAL A 41 -6.25 -2.12 2.47
N ASP A 42 -6.30 -0.95 3.09
CA ASP A 42 -7.02 -0.75 4.36
C ASP A 42 -8.47 -0.33 4.11
N CYS A 43 -9.41 -1.13 4.60
CA CYS A 43 -10.80 -0.75 4.62
C CYS A 43 -11.10 0.05 5.89
N ARG A 44 -11.17 1.38 5.77
CA ARG A 44 -11.49 2.29 6.88
C ARG A 44 -12.83 1.98 7.57
N ARG A 45 -13.80 1.38 6.86
CA ARG A 45 -15.09 0.95 7.43
C ARG A 45 -14.97 -0.31 8.28
N CYS A 46 -14.25 -1.31 7.78
CA CYS A 46 -14.06 -2.58 8.49
C CYS A 46 -12.92 -2.53 9.51
N ARG A 47 -12.08 -1.47 9.47
CA ARG A 47 -10.82 -1.31 10.23
C ARG A 47 -9.90 -2.53 10.09
N LYS A 48 -9.75 -3.00 8.84
CA LYS A 48 -8.98 -4.19 8.50
C LYS A 48 -8.24 -3.98 7.19
N TYR A 49 -7.01 -4.49 7.14
CA TYR A 49 -6.33 -4.77 5.89
C TYR A 49 -7.08 -5.90 5.17
N VAL A 50 -7.68 -5.57 4.04
CA VAL A 50 -8.56 -6.48 3.28
C VAL A 50 -7.84 -7.18 2.14
N TYR A 51 -6.67 -6.69 1.73
CA TYR A 51 -5.91 -7.26 0.64
C TYR A 51 -4.43 -6.92 0.80
N VAL A 52 -3.54 -7.89 0.52
CA VAL A 52 -2.10 -7.69 0.38
C VAL A 52 -1.70 -8.24 -0.98
N GLY A 53 -1.01 -7.44 -1.79
CA GLY A 53 -0.56 -7.84 -3.13
C GLY A 53 0.74 -7.16 -3.54
N GLU A 54 1.21 -7.45 -4.75
CA GLU A 54 2.45 -6.91 -5.30
C GLU A 54 2.29 -6.42 -6.75
N THR A 55 3.07 -5.41 -7.15
CA THR A 55 3.02 -4.83 -8.52
C THR A 55 3.98 -5.48 -9.53
N GLY A 56 4.42 -6.73 -9.30
CA GLY A 56 5.34 -7.46 -10.18
C GLY A 56 4.95 -8.92 -10.46
N GLY A 57 3.99 -9.48 -9.73
CA GLY A 57 3.50 -10.84 -9.92
C GLY A 57 2.25 -10.89 -10.79
N THR A 58 2.13 -11.92 -11.61
CA THR A 58 0.83 -12.30 -12.21
C THR A 58 -0.10 -12.70 -11.05
N MET A 59 -1.19 -11.95 -10.85
CA MET A 59 -2.27 -12.39 -9.96
C MET A 59 -2.91 -13.63 -10.62
N TYR A 60 -2.54 -14.83 -10.13
CA TYR A 60 -3.24 -16.07 -10.44
C TYR A 60 -4.44 -16.25 -9.51
#